data_AF-A0A084ANB5-F1
#
_entry.id   AF-A0A084ANB5-F1
#
_cell.length_a   1.000
_cell.length_b   1.000
_cell.length_c   1.000
_cell.angle_alpha   90.00
_cell.angle_beta   90.00
_cell.angle_gamma   90.00
#
_symmetry.space_group_name_H-M   'P 1'
#
loop_
_entity.id
_entity.type
_entity.pdbx_description
1 polymer ?
#
loop_
_entity_poly.entity_id
_entity_poly.type
_entity_poly.pdbx_seq_one_letter_code
_entity_poly.pdbx_strand_id
1 'polypeptide(L)'
;MDTLASLRDFANFLPRPLPNLQPKVIPSSFSRPPSTRDCFESPNCAILSKCALFKRNYVMLTAVFGAGFLFEIGFNSTMDKVWDMNNRGRQWKDIRHKYIKESEEDDE
;
A
#
# COMPACT_ATOMS: atom_id res chain seq x y z
N MET A 1 1.42 25.49 -55.79
CA MET A 1 1.79 24.83 -54.52
C MET A 1 1.69 23.35 -54.77
N ASP A 2 2.76 22.79 -55.31
CA ASP A 2 2.74 21.46 -55.87
C ASP A 2 2.71 20.46 -54.73
N THR A 3 1.51 19.98 -54.43
CA THR A 3 1.22 18.98 -53.40
C THR A 3 2.09 17.73 -53.57
N LEU A 4 2.52 17.46 -54.80
CA LEU A 4 3.42 16.36 -55.15
C LEU A 4 4.87 16.59 -54.70
N ALA A 5 5.34 17.83 -54.57
CA ALA A 5 6.67 18.14 -54.01
C ALA A 5 6.67 17.90 -52.50
N SER A 6 5.63 18.38 -51.81
CA SER A 6 5.46 18.18 -50.36
C SER A 6 5.33 16.71 -49.96
N LEU A 7 4.62 15.90 -50.77
CA LEU A 7 4.52 14.46 -50.55
C LEU A 7 5.85 13.72 -50.76
N ARG A 8 6.68 14.16 -51.71
CA ARG A 8 8.02 13.59 -51.94
C ARG A 8 8.98 13.95 -50.80
N ASP A 9 8.91 15.18 -50.30
CA ASP A 9 9.72 15.62 -49.16
C ASP A 9 9.33 14.89 -47.86
N PHE A 10 8.04 14.66 -47.63
CA PHE A 10 7.56 13.87 -46.50
C PHE A 10 7.96 12.39 -46.59
N ALA A 11 7.94 11.80 -47.80
CA ALA A 11 8.39 10.42 -48.00
C ALA A 11 9.90 10.24 -47.76
N ASN A 12 10.70 11.29 -47.98
CA ASN A 12 12.14 11.31 -47.66
C ASN A 12 12.44 11.58 -46.17
N PHE A 13 11.45 12.02 -45.39
CA PHE A 13 11.54 12.17 -43.94
C PHE A 13 11.26 10.86 -43.18
N LEU A 14 10.66 9.86 -43.84
CA LEU A 14 10.50 8.53 -43.26
C LEU A 14 11.87 7.83 -43.19
N PRO A 15 12.23 7.20 -42.06
CA PRO A 15 13.45 6.42 -41.96
C PRO A 15 13.43 5.31 -43.02
N ARG A 16 14.57 5.11 -43.70
CA ARG A 16 14.72 4.03 -44.70
C ARG A 16 14.23 2.71 -44.10
N PRO A 17 13.56 1.84 -44.88
CA PRO A 17 13.18 0.51 -44.40
C PRO A 17 14.43 -0.18 -43.88
N LEU A 18 14.33 -0.71 -42.65
CA LEU A 18 15.45 -1.35 -41.98
C LEU A 18 16.05 -2.43 -42.90
N PRO A 19 17.39 -2.49 -43.04
CA PRO A 19 18.02 -3.62 -43.72
C PRO A 19 17.54 -4.89 -43.03
N ASN A 20 17.24 -5.92 -43.84
CA ASN A 20 16.67 -7.19 -43.42
C ASN A 20 17.42 -7.72 -42.19
N LEU A 21 16.84 -7.49 -41.01
CA LEU A 21 17.39 -7.92 -39.75
C LEU A 21 17.26 -9.43 -39.76
N GLN A 22 18.31 -10.11 -40.21
CA GLN A 22 18.41 -11.56 -40.10
C GLN A 22 18.07 -11.87 -38.63
N PRO A 23 17.10 -12.76 -38.34
CA PRO A 23 16.88 -13.17 -36.97
C PRO A 23 18.20 -13.75 -36.51
N LYS A 24 18.88 -13.07 -35.58
CA LYS A 24 20.03 -13.62 -34.89
C LYS A 24 19.52 -14.92 -34.30
N VAL A 25 19.95 -16.05 -34.85
CA VAL A 25 19.62 -17.37 -34.30
C VAL A 25 20.25 -17.37 -32.92
N ILE A 26 19.41 -17.11 -31.93
CA ILE A 26 19.79 -17.22 -30.52
C ILE A 26 20.04 -18.72 -30.35
N PRO A 27 21.26 -19.14 -29.97
CA PRO A 27 21.50 -20.55 -29.73
C PRO A 27 20.51 -21.01 -28.66
N SER A 28 19.79 -22.10 -28.95
CA SER A 28 18.82 -22.74 -28.04
C SER A 28 19.44 -23.22 -26.72
N SER A 29 20.75 -23.06 -26.56
CA SER A 29 21.53 -23.31 -25.35
C SER A 29 21.67 -22.09 -24.43
N PHE A 30 20.99 -20.96 -24.69
CA PHE A 30 20.72 -19.99 -23.63
C PHE A 30 19.75 -20.62 -22.63
N SER A 31 20.32 -21.37 -21.70
CA SER A 31 19.65 -21.96 -20.56
C SER A 31 18.74 -20.90 -19.96
N ARG A 32 17.43 -21.11 -20.05
CA ARG A 32 16.43 -20.26 -19.41
C ARG A 32 16.89 -20.11 -17.95
N PRO A 33 17.14 -18.89 -17.44
CA PRO A 33 17.39 -18.75 -16.02
C PRO A 33 16.19 -19.37 -15.28
N PRO A 34 16.41 -20.08 -14.17
CA PRO A 34 15.31 -20.68 -13.42
C PRO A 34 14.25 -19.60 -13.20
N SER A 35 13.03 -19.90 -13.67
CA SER A 35 11.87 -19.05 -13.51
C SER A 35 11.78 -18.70 -12.04
N THR A 36 11.85 -17.42 -11.69
CA THR A 36 11.78 -16.92 -10.29
C THR A 36 10.43 -17.19 -9.61
N ARG A 37 9.59 -18.06 -10.19
CA ARG A 37 8.32 -18.54 -9.65
C ARG A 37 8.46 -19.83 -8.84
N ASP A 38 9.61 -20.49 -8.86
CA ASP A 38 9.79 -21.78 -8.16
C ASP A 38 10.11 -21.65 -6.66
N CYS A 39 10.10 -20.43 -6.09
CA CYS A 39 10.23 -20.22 -4.64
C CYS A 39 8.90 -19.90 -3.94
N PHE A 40 7.75 -20.16 -4.58
CA PHE A 40 6.45 -19.89 -3.95
C PHE A 40 6.04 -20.92 -2.89
N GLU A 41 6.70 -22.08 -2.78
CA GLU A 41 6.20 -23.14 -1.90
C GLU A 41 7.29 -23.73 -0.99
N SER A 42 7.70 -22.92 -0.01
CA SER A 42 8.32 -23.47 1.21
C SER A 42 7.46 -23.06 2.40
N PRO A 43 6.61 -23.96 2.94
CA PRO A 43 5.59 -23.64 3.94
C PRO A 43 6.12 -23.25 5.31
N ASN A 44 7.45 -23.21 5.50
CA ASN A 44 8.08 -23.03 6.81
C ASN A 44 8.83 -21.69 6.99
N CYS A 45 8.70 -20.72 6.06
CA CYS A 45 9.43 -19.43 6.15
C CYS A 45 8.51 -18.19 6.07
N ALA A 46 7.19 -18.36 6.22
CA ALA A 46 6.25 -17.26 6.01
C ALA A 46 5.93 -16.42 7.26
N ILE A 47 6.28 -16.86 8.47
CA ILE A 47 5.79 -16.23 9.71
C ILE A 47 6.85 -15.38 10.43
N LEU A 48 8.16 -15.58 10.17
CA LEU A 48 9.20 -15.04 11.07
C LEU A 48 10.38 -14.30 10.41
N SER A 49 10.19 -13.63 9.28
CA SER A 49 11.28 -12.79 8.75
C SER A 49 10.76 -11.44 8.26
N LYS A 50 11.19 -10.37 8.95
CA LYS A 50 10.91 -8.95 8.68
C LYS A 50 11.08 -8.55 7.20
N CYS A 51 11.83 -9.35 6.44
CA CYS A 51 12.01 -9.19 5.00
C CYS A 51 10.72 -9.49 4.18
N ALA A 52 9.78 -10.30 4.67
CA ALA A 52 8.61 -10.69 3.88
C ALA A 52 7.59 -9.56 3.67
N LEU A 53 7.44 -8.65 4.64
CA LEU A 53 6.48 -7.55 4.58
C LEU A 53 6.92 -6.43 3.62
N PHE A 54 8.22 -6.16 3.54
CA PHE A 54 8.78 -5.09 2.71
C PHE A 54 9.35 -5.55 1.36
N LYS A 55 9.53 -6.87 1.14
CA LYS A 55 10.07 -7.43 -0.12
C LYS A 55 9.07 -7.41 -1.27
N ARG A 56 7.77 -7.32 -0.99
CA ARG A 56 6.70 -7.29 -2.01
C ARG A 56 5.95 -5.96 -1.92
N ASN A 57 5.97 -5.18 -3.02
CA ASN A 57 5.37 -3.85 -3.10
C ASN A 57 3.90 -3.82 -2.63
N TYR A 58 3.09 -4.82 -3.01
CA TYR A 58 1.68 -4.87 -2.61
C TYR A 58 1.48 -5.30 -1.14
N VAL A 59 2.40 -6.10 -0.59
CA VAL A 59 2.33 -6.54 0.82
C VAL A 59 2.60 -5.36 1.75
N MET A 60 3.51 -4.47 1.37
CA MET A 60 3.77 -3.24 2.12
C MET A 60 2.54 -2.33 2.17
N LEU A 61 1.86 -2.10 1.04
CA LEU A 61 0.65 -1.27 1.00
C LEU A 61 -0.48 -1.85 1.85
N THR A 62 -0.73 -3.15 1.74
CA THR A 62 -1.77 -3.82 2.54
C THR A 62 -1.44 -3.84 4.02
N ALA A 63 -0.16 -4.00 4.38
CA ALA A 63 0.28 -3.91 5.77
C ALA A 63 0.10 -2.51 6.35
N VAL A 64 0.43 -1.45 5.60
CA VAL A 64 0.28 -0.06 6.07
C VAL A 64 -1.19 0.32 6.21
N PHE A 65 -2.04 -0.01 5.23
CA PHE A 65 -3.47 0.26 5.34
C PHE A 65 -4.13 -0.57 6.44
N GLY A 66 -3.82 -1.87 6.53
CA GLY A 66 -4.33 -2.73 7.60
C GLY A 66 -3.87 -2.28 8.99
N ALA A 67 -2.61 -1.88 9.13
CA ALA A 67 -2.09 -1.30 10.37
C ALA A 67 -2.77 0.02 10.69
N GLY A 68 -3.05 0.87 9.70
CA GLY A 68 -3.77 2.14 9.90
C GLY A 68 -5.15 1.95 10.52
N PHE A 69 -5.97 1.06 9.96
CA PHE A 69 -7.31 0.77 10.50
C PHE A 69 -7.27 0.09 11.87
N LEU A 70 -6.33 -0.85 12.08
CA LEU A 70 -6.17 -1.50 13.38
C LEU A 70 -5.67 -0.53 14.44
N PHE A 71 -4.77 0.38 14.05
CA PHE A 71 -4.24 1.42 14.91
C PHE A 71 -5.34 2.41 15.30
N GLU A 72 -6.21 2.83 14.39
CA GLU A 72 -7.34 3.72 14.70
C GLU A 72 -8.22 3.16 15.83
N ILE A 73 -8.63 1.89 15.70
CA ILE A 73 -9.51 1.22 16.68
C ILE A 73 -8.82 1.08 18.05
N GLY A 74 -7.56 0.63 18.06
CA GLY A 74 -6.83 0.40 19.31
C GLY A 74 -6.35 1.70 19.98
N PHE A 75 -5.87 2.65 19.18
CA PHE A 75 -5.25 3.89 19.65
C PHE A 75 -6.28 4.81 20.30
N ASN A 76 -7.47 4.95 19.72
CA ASN A 76 -8.51 5.83 20.26
C ASN A 76 -8.89 5.42 21.69
N SER A 77 -9.27 4.15 21.90
CA SER A 77 -9.64 3.65 23.24
C SER A 77 -8.48 3.66 24.23
N THR A 78 -7.25 3.45 23.76
CA THR A 78 -6.06 3.47 24.62
C THR A 78 -5.75 4.88 25.08
N MET A 79 -5.80 5.86 24.17
CA MET A 79 -5.50 7.24 24.50
C MET A 79 -6.57 7.89 25.39
N ASP A 80 -7.85 7.56 25.17
CA ASP A 80 -8.92 7.98 26.08
C ASP A 80 -8.67 7.47 27.51
N LYS A 81 -8.29 6.19 27.67
CA LYS A 81 -8.00 5.60 28.99
C LYS A 81 -6.77 6.18 29.66
N VAL A 82 -5.70 6.43 28.90
CA VAL A 82 -4.49 7.08 29.40
C VAL A 82 -4.80 8.49 29.87
N TRP A 83 -5.57 9.24 29.08
CA TRP A 83 -5.99 10.58 29.42
C TRP A 83 -6.91 10.62 30.65
N ASP A 84 -7.80 9.64 30.78
CA ASP A 84 -8.70 9.47 31.91
C ASP A 84 -7.97 9.13 33.20
N MET A 85 -6.98 8.24 33.15
CA MET A 85 -6.14 7.96 34.31
C MET A 85 -5.34 9.18 34.76
N ASN A 86 -4.86 9.98 33.82
CA ASN A 86 -4.03 11.14 34.15
C ASN A 86 -4.84 12.35 34.65
N ASN A 87 -6.13 12.45 34.30
CA ASN A 87 -6.99 13.59 34.65
C ASN A 87 -8.14 13.22 35.62
N ARG A 88 -8.03 12.10 36.34
CA ARG A 88 -9.06 11.64 37.28
C ARG A 88 -9.47 12.74 38.25
N GLY A 89 -10.78 12.88 38.45
CA GLY A 89 -11.35 13.85 39.40
C GLY A 89 -11.50 15.28 38.85
N ARG A 90 -11.05 15.57 37.64
CA ARG A 90 -11.32 16.85 36.94
C ARG A 90 -12.24 16.70 35.73
N GLN A 91 -12.67 15.47 35.43
CA GLN A 91 -13.47 15.19 34.27
C GLN A 91 -14.96 15.34 34.60
N TRP A 92 -15.71 15.99 33.72
CA TRP A 92 -17.16 16.17 33.88
C TRP A 92 -17.90 14.84 34.13
N LYS A 93 -17.44 13.74 33.51
CA LYS A 93 -17.99 12.38 33.74
C LYS A 93 -17.82 11.89 35.19
N ASP A 94 -16.77 12.31 35.87
CA ASP A 94 -16.55 11.99 37.28
C ASP A 94 -17.34 12.90 38.21
N ILE A 95 -17.84 14.07 37.76
CA ILE A 95 -18.54 15.05 38.60
C ILE A 95 -20.06 14.99 38.37
N ARG A 96 -20.50 14.60 37.16
CA ARG A 96 -21.90 14.52 36.72
C ARG A 96 -22.81 13.74 37.68
N HIS A 97 -22.30 12.68 38.31
CA HIS A 97 -23.09 11.85 39.21
C HIS A 97 -23.60 12.60 40.46
N LYS A 98 -22.96 13.71 40.85
CA LYS A 98 -23.37 14.54 41.97
C LYS A 98 -24.60 15.39 41.63
N TYR A 99 -24.63 15.96 40.44
CA TYR A 99 -25.72 16.85 40.00
C TYR A 99 -26.99 16.13 39.55
N ILE A 100 -26.89 14.86 39.12
CA ILE A 100 -28.07 14.08 38.69
C ILE A 100 -28.82 13.50 39.90
N LYS A 101 -28.11 13.14 40.98
CA LYS A 101 -28.75 12.71 42.23
C LYS A 101 -29.49 13.86 42.91
N GLU A 102 -28.90 15.05 42.91
CA GLU A 102 -29.51 16.25 43.49
C GLU A 102 -30.82 16.61 42.76
N SER A 103 -30.93 16.36 41.45
CA SER A 103 -32.20 16.53 40.72
C SER A 103 -33.25 15.42 40.95
N GLU A 104 -32.88 14.25 41.48
CA GLU A 104 -33.83 13.17 41.79
C GLU A 104 -34.29 13.20 43.27
N GLU A 105 -33.48 13.76 44.18
CA GLU A 105 -33.84 13.93 45.60
C GLU A 105 -34.69 15.19 45.88
N ASP A 106 -34.75 16.17 44.95
CA ASP A 106 -35.55 17.39 45.10
C ASP A 106 -37.00 17.28 44.54
N ASP A 107 -37.36 16.16 43.89
CA ASP A 107 -38.68 15.91 43.26
C ASP A 107 -39.61 14.96 44.07
N GLU A 108 -39.28 14.60 45.32
CA GLU A 108 -40.12 13.83 46.27
C GLU A 108 -40.43 14.62 47.55
#